data_AF-A0A341EG85-F1
#
_entry.id   AF-A0A341EG85-F1
#
_cell.length_a   1.000
_cell.length_b   1.000
_cell.length_c   1.000
_cell.angle_alpha   90.00
_cell.angle_beta   90.00
_cell.angle_gamma   90.00
#
_symmetry.space_group_name_H-M   'P 1'
#
loop_
_entity.id
_entity.type
_entity.pdbx_description
1 polymer ?
#
loop_
_entity_poly.entity_id
_entity_poly.type
_entity_poly.pdbx_seq_one_letter_code
_entity_poly.pdbx_strand_id
1 'polypeptide(L)' 'MTDPKPDESDPEWEEWFIKKMGQPGPDEEAFFERLRRLGLGVGLDENGNVVYDKDLPEAKNGLEE' A
#
# COMPACT_ATOMS: atom_id res chain seq x y z
N MET A 1 -11.09 -10.89 19.16
CA MET A 1 -10.33 -10.39 20.32
C MET A 1 -9.78 -9.03 19.93
N THR A 2 -10.38 -7.96 20.45
CA THR A 2 -9.93 -6.59 20.18
C THR A 2 -8.91 -6.23 21.26
N ASP A 3 -7.62 -6.31 20.92
CA ASP A 3 -6.59 -5.63 21.70
C ASP A 3 -6.94 -4.14 21.77
N PRO A 4 -7.12 -3.56 22.97
CA PRO A 4 -7.43 -2.14 23.11
C PRO A 4 -6.28 -1.33 22.51
N LYS A 5 -6.61 -0.28 21.73
CA LYS A 5 -5.62 0.67 21.22
C LYS A 5 -4.89 1.31 22.42
N PRO A 6 -3.54 1.20 22.52
CA PRO A 6 -2.77 1.90 23.55
C PRO A 6 -2.81 3.42 23.33
N ASP A 7 -2.44 4.18 24.36
CA ASP A 7 -2.28 5.64 24.23
C ASP A 7 -1.11 5.98 23.30
N GLU A 8 -1.19 7.06 22.53
CA GLU A 8 -0.14 7.40 21.54
C GLU A 8 1.19 7.80 22.20
N SER A 9 1.16 8.15 23.49
CA SER A 9 2.37 8.43 24.29
C SER A 9 3.05 7.17 24.80
N ASP A 10 2.40 5.99 24.66
CA ASP A 10 2.93 4.71 25.12
C ASP A 10 3.97 4.18 24.11
N PRO A 11 5.15 3.74 24.56
CA PRO A 11 6.14 3.12 23.66
C PRO A 11 5.60 1.91 22.90
N GLU A 12 4.60 1.18 23.42
CA GLU A 12 3.99 0.04 22.74
C GLU A 12 3.03 0.45 21.61
N TRP A 13 2.68 1.73 21.51
CA TRP A 13 1.78 2.24 20.49
C TRP A 13 2.32 2.12 19.08
N GLU A 14 3.61 2.41 18.87
CA GLU A 14 4.22 2.36 17.55
C GLU A 14 4.18 0.93 16.98
N GLU A 15 4.51 -0.07 17.79
CA GLU A 15 4.44 -1.47 17.41
C GLU A 15 3.01 -1.94 17.14
N TRP A 16 2.06 -1.54 18.00
CA TRP A 16 0.64 -1.82 17.79
C TRP A 16 0.14 -1.19 16.48
N PHE A 17 0.53 0.05 16.21
CA PHE A 17 0.15 0.80 15.02
C PHE A 17 0.72 0.15 13.76
N ILE A 18 2.02 -0.16 13.74
CA ILE A 18 2.68 -0.87 12.62
C ILE A 18 1.98 -2.20 12.36
N LYS A 19 1.71 -2.98 13.42
CA LYS A 19 1.02 -4.27 13.31
C LYS A 19 -0.40 -4.13 12.76
N LYS A 20 -1.12 -3.08 13.15
CA LYS A 20 -2.48 -2.82 12.66
C LYS A 20 -2.50 -2.32 11.22
N MET A 21 -1.61 -1.41 10.85
CA MET A 21 -1.51 -0.89 9.49
C MET A 21 -0.97 -1.92 8.49
N GLY A 22 -0.23 -2.93 8.97
CA GLY A 22 0.21 -4.07 8.15
C GLY A 22 -0.88 -5.11 7.87
N GLN A 23 -2.06 -5.01 8.48
CA GLN A 23 -3.18 -5.93 8.28
C GLN A 23 -4.27 -5.24 7.46
N PRO A 24 -4.37 -5.52 6.15
CA PRO A 24 -5.42 -4.93 5.34
C PRO A 24 -6.79 -5.40 5.81
N GLY A 25 -7.76 -4.48 5.86
CA GLY A 25 -9.16 -4.82 6.05
C GLY A 25 -9.76 -5.51 4.81
N PRO A 26 -10.96 -6.11 4.91
CA PRO A 26 -11.59 -6.80 3.78
C PRO A 26 -11.84 -5.89 2.57
N ASP A 27 -12.16 -4.61 2.79
CA ASP A 27 -12.32 -3.63 1.71
C ASP A 27 -10.98 -3.27 1.06
N GLU A 28 -9.91 -3.20 1.86
CA GLU A 28 -8.55 -2.92 1.37
C GLU A 28 -7.99 -4.12 0.59
N GLU A 29 -8.24 -5.35 1.05
CA GLU A 29 -7.88 -6.56 0.31
C GLU A 29 -8.51 -6.57 -1.09
N ALA A 30 -9.82 -6.27 -1.17
CA ALA A 30 -10.54 -6.19 -2.44
C ALA A 30 -10.02 -5.05 -3.35
N PHE A 31 -9.68 -3.90 -2.75
CA PHE A 31 -9.05 -2.78 -3.46
C PHE A 31 -7.69 -3.17 -4.04
N PHE A 32 -6.81 -3.78 -3.23
CA PHE A 32 -5.48 -4.21 -3.67
C PHE A 32 -5.56 -5.37 -4.68
N GLU A 33 -6.50 -6.29 -4.54
CA GLU A 33 -6.75 -7.34 -5.55
C GLU A 33 -7.15 -6.74 -6.89
N ARG A 34 -8.03 -5.72 -6.88
CA ARG A 34 -8.39 -4.99 -8.10
C ARG A 34 -7.18 -4.29 -8.73
N LEU A 35 -6.32 -3.66 -7.93
CA LEU A 35 -5.11 -3.00 -8.43
C LEU A 35 -4.15 -4.00 -9.09
N ARG A 36 -3.91 -5.15 -8.45
CA ARG A 36 -3.10 -6.25 -9.02
C ARG A 36 -3.71 -6.76 -10.33
N ARG A 37 -5.02 -7.01 -10.37
CA ARG A 37 -5.70 -7.49 -11.58
C ARG A 37 -5.56 -6.51 -12.76
N LEU A 38 -5.66 -5.21 -12.48
CA LEU A 38 -5.51 -4.17 -13.49
C LEU A 38 -4.04 -3.92 -13.86
N GLY A 39 -3.07 -4.39 -13.07
CA GLY A 39 -1.65 -4.07 -13.23
C GLY A 39 -1.33 -2.62 -12.86
N LEU A 40 -2.14 -2.02 -11.99
CA LEU A 40 -1.96 -0.68 -11.44
C LEU A 40 -1.24 -0.71 -10.08
N GLY A 41 -0.75 -1.88 -9.67
CA GLY A 41 0.04 -2.01 -8.46
C GLY A 41 1.36 -1.25 -8.60
N VAL A 42 1.75 -0.55 -7.54
CA VAL A 42 3.08 0.04 -7.37
C VAL A 42 3.73 -0.54 -6.12
N GLY A 43 5.01 -0.85 -6.23
CA GLY A 43 5.83 -1.36 -5.13
C GLY A 43 7.14 -0.60 -5.04
N LEU A 44 7.93 -0.91 -4.02
CA LEU A 44 9.32 -0.47 -3.92
C LEU A 44 10.24 -1.67 -4.13
N ASP A 45 11.31 -1.52 -4.90
CA ASP A 45 12.38 -2.51 -4.99
C ASP A 45 13.27 -2.48 -3.74
N GLU A 46 14.28 -3.36 -3.70
CA GLU A 46 15.24 -3.47 -2.60
C GLU A 46 16.04 -2.18 -2.33
N ASN A 47 16.10 -1.27 -3.31
CA ASN A 47 16.79 0.01 -3.23
C ASN A 47 15.82 1.17 -2.93
N GLY A 48 14.52 0.90 -2.75
CA GLY A 48 13.50 1.91 -2.53
C GLY A 48 13.02 2.62 -3.79
N ASN A 49 13.32 2.11 -4.98
CA ASN A 49 12.80 2.66 -6.23
C ASN A 49 11.38 2.17 -6.49
N VAL A 50 10.54 3.03 -7.05
CA VAL A 50 9.15 2.67 -7.42
C VAL A 50 9.16 1.72 -8.62
N VAL A 51 8.51 0.57 -8.47
CA VAL A 51 8.28 -0.43 -9.52
C VAL A 51 6.78 -0.62 -9.75
N TYR A 52 6.38 -0.94 -10.99
CA TYR A 52 4.99 -1.11 -11.39
C TYR A 52 4.70 -2.59 -11.73
N ASP A 53 3.50 -3.07 -11.39
CA ASP A 53 3.10 -4.49 -11.51
C ASP A 53 2.90 -4.94 -12.97
N LYS A 54 2.58 -3.99 -13.86
CA LYS A 54 2.78 -4.13 -15.30
C LYS A 54 3.65 -2.99 -15.78
N ASP A 55 4.37 -3.21 -16.88
CA ASP A 55 4.76 -2.10 -17.74
C ASP A 55 3.47 -1.35 -18.05
N LEU A 56 3.27 -0.19 -17.42
CA LEU A 56 2.29 0.77 -17.90
C LEU A 56 2.59 0.89 -19.39
N PRO A 57 1.63 0.67 -20.30
CA PRO A 57 1.84 1.10 -21.68
C PRO A 57 2.31 2.53 -21.55
N GLU A 58 3.51 2.79 -22.07
CA GLU A 58 4.23 4.05 -21.90
C GLU A 58 3.23 5.20 -21.80
N ALA A 59 3.45 6.13 -20.88
CA ALA A 59 2.85 7.46 -20.95
C ALA A 59 3.28 8.13 -22.27
N LYS A 60 2.77 7.63 -23.39
CA LYS A 60 2.90 8.20 -24.72
C LYS A 60 1.80 9.24 -24.81
N ASN A 61 2.28 10.46 -24.78
CA ASN A 61 1.72 11.61 -25.47
C ASN A 61 0.48 12.22 -24.80
N GLY A 62 0.74 13.30 -24.05
CA GLY A 62 -0.29 14.23 -23.59
C GLY A 62 0.21 15.65 -23.34
N LEU A 63 1.36 16.06 -23.91
CA LEU A 63 1.79 17.46 -23.93
C LEU A 63 2.29 17.83 -25.33
N GLU A 64 1.38 17.79 -26.29
CA GLU A 64 1.41 18.70 -27.44
C GLU A 64 0.01 19.32 -27.54
N GLU A 65 -0.11 20.57 -27.07
CA GLU A 65 -0.92 21.62 -27.68
C GLU A 65 -0.11 22.92 -27.64
#